data_AF-A0A504YQT0-F1
#
_entry.id   AF-A0A504YQT0-F1
#
_cell.length_a   1.000
_cell.length_b   1.000
_cell.length_c   1.000
_cell.angle_alpha   90.00
_cell.angle_beta   90.00
_cell.angle_gamma   90.00
#
_symmetry.space_group_name_H-M   'P 1'
#
loop_
_entity.id
_entity.type
_entity.pdbx_description
1 polymer ?
#
loop_
_entity_poly.entity_id
_entity_poly.type
_entity_poly.pdbx_seq_one_letter_code
_entity_poly.pdbx_strand_id
1 'polypeptide(L)'
;MGDINLLKPIALFEQLFERKNRLEERGNDEHAAFSVSCNVLQSCHGSSLVKLGNTEVICGAKVKVLPEAVDAGGIVCNVELTGLTNRSVHPNISSARDAQILSCSLQRLISNTICPNAAKHLNIYADGNSQQSIGSYVIKVDLVVLHDDGCLLDACVPAALAALLSLSWPKLSNSGGTVSDGPNYKQYKQFTPTVMQKLSVLDWPVTLSFCFIPLIIARKSATSPLICQPSRRELTLWDTDAGPGYITVSCNSGNIIELSMTNAFLPGMSENLSATKSELPIPHISNWRILLEKVAVYASEAKVAIQNALNTVTTK
;
A
#
# COMPACT_ATOMS: atom_id res chain seq x y z
N MET A 1 -6.44 37.94 -5.05
CA MET A 1 -5.25 37.12 -4.71
C MET A 1 -4.51 37.84 -3.60
N GLY A 2 -4.77 37.47 -2.34
CA GLY A 2 -4.10 38.10 -1.20
C GLY A 2 -2.75 37.43 -0.96
N ASP A 3 -1.74 38.24 -0.67
CA ASP A 3 -0.38 37.81 -0.33
C ASP A 3 -0.39 36.81 0.83
N ILE A 4 -0.18 35.53 0.51
CA ILE A 4 -0.03 34.43 1.48
C ILE A 4 1.44 34.29 1.94
N ASN A 5 2.29 35.22 1.53
CA ASN A 5 3.70 35.21 1.85
C ASN A 5 3.89 35.71 3.29
N LEU A 6 4.20 34.79 4.21
CA LEU A 6 4.58 34.97 5.62
C LEU A 6 3.50 34.86 6.73
N LEU A 7 2.38 34.16 6.52
CA LEU A 7 1.61 33.67 7.66
C LEU A 7 2.31 32.43 8.27
N LYS A 8 2.49 32.42 9.60
CA LYS A 8 2.93 31.22 10.34
C LYS A 8 2.02 30.04 9.97
N PRO A 9 2.52 28.80 9.81
CA PRO A 9 1.70 27.63 9.46
C PRO A 9 0.42 27.50 10.31
N ILE A 10 0.53 27.84 11.60
CA ILE A 10 -0.58 27.93 12.56
C ILE A 10 -1.70 28.88 12.11
N ALA A 11 -1.38 30.09 11.65
CA ALA A 11 -2.40 31.06 11.25
C ALA A 11 -3.07 30.69 9.93
N LEU A 12 -2.35 29.97 9.05
CA LEU A 12 -2.92 29.40 7.83
C LEU A 12 -3.88 28.25 8.18
N PHE A 13 -3.52 27.37 9.12
CA PHE A 13 -4.43 26.33 9.61
C PHE A 13 -5.66 26.89 10.32
N GLU A 14 -5.51 27.89 11.18
CA GLU A 14 -6.64 28.57 11.80
C GLU A 14 -7.60 29.12 10.73
N GLN A 15 -7.09 29.79 9.69
CA GLN A 15 -7.94 30.29 8.61
C GLN A 15 -8.60 29.20 7.76
N LEU A 16 -7.89 28.09 7.47
CA LEU A 16 -8.44 26.97 6.70
C LEU A 16 -9.53 26.23 7.48
N PHE A 17 -9.31 25.97 8.77
CA PHE A 17 -10.27 25.25 9.61
C PHE A 17 -11.42 26.13 10.12
N GLU A 18 -11.20 27.42 10.39
CA GLU A 18 -12.27 28.35 10.75
C GLU A 18 -13.19 28.63 9.55
N ARG A 19 -12.66 28.66 8.32
CA ARG A 19 -13.45 28.83 7.10
C ARG A 19 -13.99 27.53 6.51
N LYS A 20 -13.71 26.37 7.15
CA LYS A 20 -14.08 25.02 6.68
C LYS A 20 -13.57 24.64 5.29
N ASN A 21 -12.62 25.38 4.74
CA ASN A 21 -12.09 25.10 3.41
C ASN A 21 -10.74 24.40 3.58
N ARG A 22 -10.75 23.09 3.34
CA ARG A 22 -9.55 22.31 3.07
C ARG A 22 -8.82 22.93 1.87
N LEU A 23 -7.50 22.74 1.77
CA LEU A 23 -6.72 23.26 0.62
C LEU A 23 -7.19 22.64 -0.70
N GLU A 24 -7.75 21.43 -0.61
CA GLU A 24 -8.49 20.79 -1.68
C GLU A 24 -9.99 20.94 -1.48
N GLU A 25 -10.76 20.88 -2.57
CA GLU A 25 -12.23 20.89 -2.55
C GLU A 25 -12.81 19.53 -2.10
N ARG A 26 -12.31 18.98 -0.98
CA ARG A 26 -12.77 17.71 -0.39
C ARG A 26 -13.16 17.91 1.07
N GLY A 27 -14.12 17.10 1.54
CA GLY A 27 -14.43 17.01 2.96
C GLY A 27 -13.21 16.56 3.77
N ASN A 28 -13.17 16.94 5.06
CA ASN A 28 -12.11 16.50 5.97
C ASN A 28 -12.14 14.97 6.17
N ASP A 29 -13.33 14.38 6.27
CA ASP A 29 -13.56 12.95 6.50
C ASP A 29 -13.73 12.14 5.20
N GLU A 30 -13.49 12.76 4.05
CA GLU A 30 -13.71 12.20 2.72
C GLU A 30 -12.39 11.71 2.10
N HIS A 31 -12.43 10.50 1.53
CA HIS A 31 -11.27 9.89 0.87
C HIS A 31 -11.10 10.41 -0.55
N ALA A 32 -9.91 10.27 -1.11
CA ALA A 32 -9.63 10.65 -2.48
C ALA A 32 -10.28 9.66 -3.47
N ALA A 33 -10.58 10.13 -4.67
CA ALA A 33 -11.05 9.26 -5.74
C ALA A 33 -10.02 8.14 -6.00
N PHE A 34 -10.47 6.89 -5.93
CA PHE A 34 -9.61 5.71 -6.03
C PHE A 34 -9.89 4.97 -7.34
N SER A 35 -8.84 4.75 -8.14
CA SER A 35 -8.93 3.96 -9.37
C SER A 35 -7.76 3.01 -9.50
N VAL A 36 -8.06 1.79 -9.97
CA VAL A 36 -7.09 0.72 -10.16
C VAL A 36 -7.25 0.15 -11.56
N SER A 37 -6.13 -0.06 -12.23
CA SER A 37 -6.06 -0.79 -13.49
C SER A 37 -5.00 -1.87 -13.40
N CYS A 38 -5.32 -3.06 -13.90
CA CYS A 38 -4.44 -4.22 -13.88
C CYS A 38 -3.91 -4.51 -15.30
N ASN A 39 -2.76 -5.19 -15.40
CA ASN A 39 -2.10 -5.56 -16.65
C ASN A 39 -1.78 -4.39 -17.59
N VAL A 40 -1.27 -3.29 -17.02
CA VAL A 40 -0.87 -2.09 -17.76
C VAL A 40 0.46 -2.28 -18.51
N LEU A 41 1.38 -3.06 -17.94
CA LEU A 41 2.71 -3.35 -18.51
C LEU A 41 2.74 -4.76 -19.11
N GLN A 42 3.00 -4.84 -20.43
CA GLN A 42 3.12 -6.11 -21.15
C GLN A 42 4.42 -6.88 -20.85
N SER A 43 5.47 -6.19 -20.42
CA SER A 43 6.79 -6.80 -20.14
C SER A 43 6.87 -7.53 -18.80
N CYS A 44 5.83 -7.39 -17.96
CA CYS A 44 5.75 -7.96 -16.61
C CYS A 44 4.76 -9.13 -16.59
N HIS A 45 4.93 -10.06 -15.64
CA HIS A 45 4.03 -11.20 -15.47
C HIS A 45 2.72 -10.79 -14.76
N GLY A 46 2.77 -9.70 -14.01
CA GLY A 46 1.64 -9.00 -13.41
C GLY A 46 1.99 -7.53 -13.29
N SER A 47 1.01 -6.65 -13.45
CA SER A 47 1.23 -5.21 -13.32
C SER A 47 -0.04 -4.49 -12.94
N SER A 48 0.12 -3.30 -12.37
CA SER A 48 -0.99 -2.44 -11.99
C SER A 48 -0.61 -0.97 -12.08
N LEU A 49 -1.61 -0.11 -12.28
CA LEU A 49 -1.51 1.34 -12.13
C LEU A 49 -2.66 1.77 -11.21
N VAL A 50 -2.29 2.44 -10.12
CA VAL A 50 -3.22 2.96 -9.13
C VAL A 50 -3.14 4.48 -9.13
N LYS A 51 -4.31 5.12 -9.14
CA LYS A 51 -4.43 6.56 -8.91
C LYS A 51 -5.31 6.79 -7.69
N LEU A 52 -4.78 7.52 -6.74
CA LEU A 52 -5.45 7.94 -5.52
C LEU A 52 -5.43 9.47 -5.48
N GLY A 53 -6.55 10.09 -5.87
CA GLY A 53 -6.58 11.52 -6.13
C GLY A 53 -5.57 11.88 -7.23
N ASN A 54 -4.61 12.73 -6.89
CA ASN A 54 -3.51 13.09 -7.79
C ASN A 54 -2.31 12.15 -7.67
N THR A 55 -2.18 11.37 -6.58
CA THR A 55 -1.05 10.45 -6.38
C THR A 55 -1.17 9.26 -7.33
N GLU A 56 -0.14 9.02 -8.14
CA GLU A 56 -0.11 7.97 -9.15
C GLU A 56 1.09 7.04 -8.94
N VAL A 57 0.82 5.73 -8.88
CA VAL A 57 1.84 4.70 -8.68
C VAL A 57 1.64 3.57 -9.68
N ILE A 58 2.74 3.19 -10.36
CA ILE A 58 2.77 2.03 -11.23
C ILE A 58 3.58 0.90 -10.57
N CYS A 59 3.08 -0.33 -10.65
CA CYS A 59 3.71 -1.50 -10.06
C CYS A 59 3.87 -2.61 -11.11
N GLY A 60 5.05 -3.22 -11.14
CA GLY A 60 5.38 -4.37 -11.97
C GLY A 60 5.87 -5.55 -11.12
N ALA A 61 5.26 -6.72 -11.31
CA ALA A 61 5.67 -7.96 -10.68
C ALA A 61 6.31 -8.90 -11.71
N LYS A 62 7.53 -9.36 -11.41
CA LYS A 62 8.30 -10.25 -12.29
C LYS A 62 8.80 -11.46 -11.53
N VAL A 63 8.48 -12.65 -12.04
CA VAL A 63 8.96 -13.91 -11.51
C VAL A 63 10.35 -14.21 -12.08
N LYS A 64 11.28 -14.56 -11.19
CA LYS A 64 12.62 -15.05 -11.51
C LYS A 64 12.82 -16.42 -10.86
N VAL A 65 13.68 -17.24 -11.45
CA VAL A 65 14.06 -18.54 -10.89
C VAL A 65 15.39 -18.39 -10.18
N LEU A 66 15.46 -18.82 -8.92
CA LEU A 66 16.70 -19.05 -8.21
C LEU A 66 17.08 -20.53 -8.36
N PRO A 67 18.07 -20.87 -9.21
CA PRO A 67 18.54 -22.24 -9.33
C PRO A 67 19.23 -22.67 -8.03
N GLU A 68 19.04 -23.93 -7.62
CA GLU A 68 19.76 -24.57 -6.49
C GLU A 68 19.44 -24.01 -5.09
N ALA A 69 18.56 -23.00 -4.99
CA ALA A 69 18.09 -22.46 -3.72
C ALA A 69 16.83 -23.21 -3.26
N VAL A 70 17.02 -24.16 -2.34
CA VAL A 70 15.97 -24.93 -1.69
C VAL A 70 15.24 -24.05 -0.67
N ASP A 71 13.90 -24.05 -0.70
CA ASP A 71 13.02 -23.34 0.23
C ASP A 71 13.27 -21.81 0.37
N ALA A 72 13.93 -21.20 -0.62
CA ALA A 72 14.26 -19.78 -0.65
C ALA A 72 13.18 -18.94 -1.36
N GLY A 73 12.00 -19.52 -1.63
CA GLY A 73 10.90 -18.85 -2.30
C GLY A 73 10.45 -17.61 -1.55
N GLY A 74 10.45 -16.46 -2.22
CA GLY A 74 10.20 -15.18 -1.57
C GLY A 74 9.67 -14.10 -2.51
N ILE A 75 9.06 -13.09 -1.90
CA ILE A 75 8.63 -11.87 -2.57
C ILE A 75 9.55 -10.75 -2.09
N VAL A 76 10.15 -10.01 -3.02
CA VAL A 76 11.02 -8.87 -2.72
C VAL A 76 10.40 -7.63 -3.32
N CYS A 77 10.13 -6.63 -2.47
CA CYS A 77 9.44 -5.42 -2.83
C CYS A 77 10.40 -4.23 -2.79
N ASN A 78 10.34 -3.39 -3.80
CA ASN A 78 11.16 -2.20 -3.92
C ASN A 78 10.31 -1.04 -4.43
N VAL A 79 10.40 0.12 -3.76
CA VAL A 79 9.73 1.36 -4.13
C VAL A 79 10.78 2.35 -4.58
N GLU A 80 10.63 2.86 -5.79
CA GLU A 80 11.53 3.86 -6.37
C GLU A 80 10.80 5.20 -6.51
N LEU A 81 11.40 6.23 -5.92
CA LEU A 81 10.99 7.62 -6.12
C LEU A 81 11.86 8.21 -7.22
N THR A 82 11.28 8.41 -8.40
CA THR A 82 11.97 8.99 -9.55
C THR A 82 11.90 10.52 -9.51
N GLY A 83 12.72 11.21 -10.31
CA GLY A 83 12.67 12.68 -10.44
C GLY A 83 11.34 13.23 -11.01
N LEU A 84 10.43 12.35 -11.48
CA LEU A 84 9.09 12.72 -11.92
C LEU A 84 8.11 12.90 -10.75
N THR A 85 8.39 12.28 -9.60
CA THR A 85 7.47 12.22 -8.45
C THR A 85 7.16 13.59 -7.88
N ASN A 86 8.20 14.39 -7.62
CA ASN A 86 8.11 15.74 -7.11
C ASN A 86 9.40 16.49 -7.45
N ARG A 87 9.29 17.81 -7.65
CA ARG A 87 10.41 18.72 -7.83
C ARG A 87 11.42 18.68 -6.68
N SER A 88 11.00 18.32 -5.47
CA SER A 88 11.91 18.18 -4.31
C SER A 88 12.76 16.90 -4.35
N VAL A 89 12.40 15.92 -5.19
CA VAL A 89 13.13 14.65 -5.29
C VAL A 89 14.27 14.82 -6.29
N HIS A 90 15.49 14.92 -5.77
CA HIS A 90 16.69 14.97 -6.59
C HIS A 90 17.16 13.55 -6.95
N PRO A 91 17.35 13.23 -8.24
CA PRO A 91 17.76 11.89 -8.69
C PRO A 91 19.18 11.49 -8.25
N ASN A 92 20.00 12.43 -7.77
CA ASN A 92 21.40 12.20 -7.41
C ASN A 92 21.64 11.98 -5.90
N ILE A 93 20.58 11.93 -5.09
CA ILE A 93 20.67 11.56 -3.67
C ILE A 93 20.40 10.07 -3.56
N SER A 94 21.33 9.32 -2.94
CA SER A 94 21.15 7.90 -2.60
C SER A 94 19.77 7.68 -1.99
N SER A 95 19.10 6.60 -2.40
CA SER A 95 17.72 6.20 -2.06
C SER A 95 17.10 7.08 -0.97
N ALA A 96 16.22 7.99 -1.36
CA ALA A 96 15.52 8.86 -0.42
C ALA A 96 15.01 8.01 0.75
N ARG A 97 15.29 8.41 2.00
CA ARG A 97 14.92 7.63 3.20
C ARG A 97 13.46 7.18 3.15
N ASP A 98 12.59 8.04 2.63
CA ASP A 98 11.16 7.78 2.44
C ASP A 98 10.90 6.56 1.54
N ALA A 99 11.64 6.41 0.43
CA ALA A 99 11.53 5.26 -0.47
C ALA A 99 11.94 3.95 0.23
N GLN A 100 12.98 4.00 1.08
CA GLN A 100 13.42 2.84 1.85
C GLN A 100 12.40 2.46 2.93
N ILE A 101 11.83 3.44 3.63
CA ILE A 101 10.77 3.23 4.63
C ILE A 101 9.55 2.61 3.96
N LEU A 102 9.11 3.15 2.81
CA LEU A 102 7.99 2.60 2.05
C LEU A 102 8.27 1.17 1.60
N SER A 103 9.45 0.90 1.07
CA SER A 103 9.86 -0.45 0.65
C SER A 103 9.82 -1.44 1.80
N CYS A 104 10.35 -1.05 2.98
CA CYS A 104 10.34 -1.88 4.18
C CYS A 104 8.92 -2.13 4.70
N SER A 105 8.09 -1.08 4.77
CA SER A 105 6.69 -1.19 5.21
C SER A 105 5.88 -2.10 4.27
N LEU A 106 6.01 -1.92 2.95
CA LEU A 106 5.35 -2.80 1.97
C LEU A 106 5.84 -4.23 2.07
N GLN A 107 7.15 -4.44 2.16
CA GLN A 107 7.75 -5.76 2.29
C GLN A 107 7.17 -6.50 3.50
N ARG A 108 7.08 -5.83 4.66
CA ARG A 108 6.50 -6.39 5.88
C ARG A 108 5.01 -6.68 5.76
N LEU A 109 4.24 -5.77 5.14
CA LEU A 109 2.82 -6.00 4.90
C LEU A 109 2.61 -7.22 3.98
N ILE A 110 3.36 -7.31 2.89
CA ILE A 110 3.25 -8.41 1.93
C ILE A 110 3.66 -9.74 2.56
N SER A 111 4.77 -9.77 3.30
CA SER A 111 5.25 -10.98 3.97
C SER A 111 4.30 -11.44 5.07
N ASN A 112 3.68 -10.53 5.83
CA ASN A 112 2.89 -10.93 6.98
C ASN A 112 1.41 -11.17 6.67
N THR A 113 0.86 -10.44 5.69
CA THR A 113 -0.61 -10.38 5.47
C THR A 113 -1.03 -11.01 4.15
N ILE A 114 -0.36 -10.66 3.05
CA ILE A 114 -0.76 -11.09 1.71
C ILE A 114 -0.33 -12.55 1.49
N CYS A 115 0.93 -12.87 1.80
CA CYS A 115 1.55 -14.18 1.53
C CYS A 115 2.55 -14.63 2.62
N PRO A 116 2.08 -14.95 3.84
CA PRO A 116 2.93 -15.47 4.92
C PRO A 116 3.59 -16.81 4.62
N ASN A 117 3.02 -17.61 3.73
CA ASN A 117 3.57 -18.90 3.33
C ASN A 117 4.21 -18.87 1.93
N ALA A 118 4.76 -17.73 1.49
CA ALA A 118 5.31 -17.55 0.15
C ALA A 118 6.30 -18.66 -0.27
N ALA A 119 7.19 -19.08 0.63
CA ALA A 119 8.17 -20.13 0.36
C ALA A 119 7.53 -21.44 -0.14
N LYS A 120 6.44 -21.89 0.50
CA LYS A 120 5.76 -23.14 0.11
C LYS A 120 5.12 -23.07 -1.27
N HIS A 121 4.60 -21.90 -1.64
CA HIS A 121 3.94 -21.70 -2.94
C HIS A 121 4.92 -21.47 -4.09
N LEU A 122 6.14 -21.04 -3.78
CA LEU A 122 7.13 -20.62 -4.77
C LEU A 122 8.23 -21.68 -5.00
N ASN A 123 8.14 -22.85 -4.38
CA ASN A 123 9.10 -23.92 -4.60
C ASN A 123 8.87 -24.67 -5.93
N ILE A 124 9.96 -25.04 -6.58
CA ILE A 124 10.00 -25.88 -7.79
C ILE A 124 10.40 -27.30 -7.38
N TYR A 125 9.57 -28.27 -7.76
CA TYR A 125 9.76 -29.69 -7.44
C TYR A 125 10.22 -30.46 -8.69
N ALA A 126 10.94 -31.58 -8.45
CA ALA A 126 11.28 -32.53 -9.50
C ALA A 126 10.04 -33.26 -10.02
N ASP A 127 10.09 -33.71 -11.27
CA ASP A 127 9.10 -34.63 -11.80
C ASP A 127 9.28 -36.02 -11.13
N GLY A 128 8.33 -36.38 -10.26
CA GLY A 128 8.30 -37.65 -9.53
C GLY A 128 8.44 -37.50 -8.01
N ASN A 129 7.36 -37.13 -7.32
CA ASN A 129 7.12 -37.24 -5.86
C ASN A 129 8.32 -37.02 -4.91
N SER A 130 9.27 -36.14 -5.25
CA SER A 130 10.34 -35.75 -4.35
C SER A 130 9.83 -34.67 -3.40
N GLN A 131 9.87 -34.92 -2.09
CA GLN A 131 9.54 -33.93 -1.06
C GLN A 131 10.54 -32.76 -0.98
N GLN A 132 11.65 -32.84 -1.72
CA GLN A 132 12.71 -31.83 -1.73
C GLN A 132 12.53 -30.89 -2.92
N SER A 133 12.57 -29.58 -2.65
CA SER A 133 12.58 -28.54 -3.68
C SER A 133 13.96 -28.47 -4.33
N ILE A 134 14.02 -28.30 -5.64
CA ILE A 134 15.29 -28.22 -6.41
C ILE A 134 15.68 -26.77 -6.69
N GLY A 135 14.69 -25.90 -6.75
CA GLY A 135 14.87 -24.47 -6.89
C GLY A 135 13.63 -23.74 -6.41
N SER A 136 13.70 -22.41 -6.40
CA SER A 136 12.62 -21.57 -5.92
C SER A 136 12.37 -20.40 -6.85
N TYR A 137 11.11 -19.98 -6.96
CA TYR A 137 10.75 -18.72 -7.59
C TYR A 137 10.98 -17.57 -6.61
N VAL A 138 11.49 -16.46 -7.14
CA VAL A 138 11.47 -15.17 -6.45
C VAL A 138 10.64 -14.20 -7.27
N ILE A 139 9.66 -13.59 -6.61
CA ILE A 139 8.82 -12.56 -7.21
C ILE A 139 9.43 -11.21 -6.83
N LYS A 140 9.94 -10.49 -7.83
CA LYS A 140 10.37 -9.11 -7.66
C LYS A 140 9.18 -8.19 -7.96
N VAL A 141 8.77 -7.41 -6.96
CA VAL A 141 7.71 -6.40 -7.07
C VAL A 141 8.37 -5.03 -7.03
N ASP A 142 8.42 -4.38 -8.18
CA ASP A 142 9.01 -3.06 -8.32
C ASP A 142 7.88 -2.04 -8.49
N LEU A 143 7.84 -1.04 -7.60
CA LEU A 143 6.91 0.08 -7.64
C LEU A 143 7.66 1.34 -8.04
N VAL A 144 7.10 2.09 -8.97
CA VAL A 144 7.58 3.41 -9.37
C VAL A 144 6.48 4.42 -9.10
N VAL A 145 6.77 5.40 -8.26
CA VAL A 145 5.85 6.52 -8.05
C VAL A 145 5.99 7.46 -9.26
N LEU A 146 4.86 7.80 -9.88
CA LEU A 146 4.79 8.71 -11.03
C LEU A 146 4.51 10.13 -10.57
N HIS A 147 3.57 10.29 -9.63
CA HIS A 147 3.21 11.57 -9.03
C HIS A 147 2.98 11.39 -7.53
N ASP A 148 3.57 12.27 -6.72
CA ASP A 148 3.43 12.25 -5.28
C ASP A 148 2.71 13.50 -4.75
N ASP A 149 1.42 13.32 -4.47
CA ASP A 149 0.58 14.31 -3.78
C ASP A 149 0.20 13.85 -2.35
N GLY A 150 1.05 13.01 -1.73
CA GLY A 150 0.86 12.51 -0.38
C GLY A 150 0.25 11.11 -0.33
N CYS A 151 0.16 10.57 0.89
CA CYS A 151 -0.43 9.24 1.17
C CYS A 151 0.14 8.11 0.32
N LEU A 152 1.47 8.11 0.09
CA LEU A 152 2.15 7.15 -0.79
C LEU A 152 1.87 5.69 -0.41
N LEU A 153 1.79 5.37 0.88
CA LEU A 153 1.54 4.02 1.35
C LEU A 153 0.14 3.53 0.90
N ASP A 154 -0.86 4.42 0.94
CA ASP A 154 -2.25 4.15 0.53
C ASP A 154 -2.39 3.86 -0.96
N ALA A 155 -1.50 4.40 -1.80
CA ALA A 155 -1.44 4.05 -3.22
C ALA A 155 -0.58 2.80 -3.48
N CYS A 156 0.54 2.66 -2.77
CA CYS A 156 1.50 1.58 -2.97
C CYS A 156 0.98 0.20 -2.54
N VAL A 157 0.26 0.10 -1.42
CA VAL A 157 -0.30 -1.18 -0.95
C VAL A 157 -1.29 -1.79 -1.94
N PRO A 158 -2.33 -1.09 -2.39
CA PRO A 158 -3.24 -1.63 -3.40
C PRO A 158 -2.56 -1.84 -4.75
N ALA A 159 -1.55 -1.03 -5.12
CA ALA A 159 -0.79 -1.25 -6.35
C ALA A 159 -0.05 -2.59 -6.32
N ALA A 160 0.71 -2.86 -5.25
CA ALA A 160 1.41 -4.13 -5.07
C ALA A 160 0.44 -5.32 -5.02
N LEU A 161 -0.68 -5.17 -4.29
CA LEU A 161 -1.70 -6.21 -4.19
C LEU A 161 -2.35 -6.51 -5.54
N ALA A 162 -2.75 -5.49 -6.30
CA ALA A 162 -3.36 -5.66 -7.62
C ALA A 162 -2.38 -6.33 -8.61
N ALA A 163 -1.10 -5.94 -8.57
CA ALA A 163 -0.07 -6.56 -9.39
C ALA A 163 0.13 -8.05 -9.02
N LEU A 164 0.17 -8.38 -7.73
CA LEU A 164 0.28 -9.76 -7.25
C LEU A 164 -0.94 -10.63 -7.57
N LEU A 165 -2.15 -10.07 -7.55
CA LEU A 165 -3.38 -10.77 -7.94
C LEU A 165 -3.48 -11.02 -9.45
N SER A 166 -2.96 -10.09 -10.26
CA SER A 166 -2.89 -10.24 -11.73
C SER A 166 -1.78 -11.20 -12.19
N LEU A 167 -0.83 -11.52 -11.29
CA LEU A 167 0.38 -12.27 -11.60
C LEU A 167 0.07 -13.69 -12.06
N SER A 168 0.56 -14.05 -13.25
CA SER A 168 0.52 -15.42 -13.75
C SER A 168 1.82 -15.80 -14.44
N TRP A 169 2.31 -17.02 -14.18
CA TRP A 169 3.55 -17.52 -14.78
C TRP A 169 3.46 -19.02 -15.06
N PRO A 170 4.20 -19.53 -16.06
CA PRO A 170 4.19 -20.96 -16.37
C PRO A 170 4.90 -21.75 -15.27
N LYS A 171 4.30 -22.88 -14.87
CA LYS A 171 4.94 -23.82 -13.96
C LYS A 171 6.11 -24.51 -14.66
N LEU A 172 7.28 -24.44 -14.04
CA LEU A 172 8.48 -25.15 -14.45
C LEU A 172 8.61 -26.48 -13.67
N SER A 173 9.14 -27.49 -14.35
CA SER A 173 9.68 -28.71 -13.72
C SER A 173 11.13 -28.93 -14.15
N ASN A 174 11.89 -29.64 -13.31
CA ASN A 174 13.23 -30.06 -13.67
C ASN A 174 13.15 -31.33 -14.53
N SER A 175 13.61 -31.26 -15.78
CA SER A 175 13.86 -32.48 -16.55
C SER A 175 15.24 -33.00 -16.12
N GLY A 176 15.27 -34.07 -15.32
CA GLY A 176 16.45 -34.60 -14.62
C GLY A 176 17.68 -34.95 -15.46
N GLY A 177 18.30 -33.96 -16.11
CA GLY A 177 19.62 -34.06 -16.68
C GLY A 177 20.64 -33.98 -15.55
N THR A 178 21.50 -34.99 -15.46
CA THR A 178 22.70 -34.99 -14.62
C THR A 178 23.44 -33.66 -14.76
N VAL A 179 23.89 -33.11 -13.63
CA VAL A 179 24.69 -31.90 -13.50
C VAL A 179 25.87 -31.95 -14.48
N SER A 180 25.70 -31.38 -15.66
CA SER A 180 26.74 -31.24 -16.66
C SER A 180 26.92 -29.75 -16.96
N ASP A 181 27.96 -29.18 -16.39
CA ASP A 181 28.72 -27.98 -16.78
C ASP A 181 28.13 -27.14 -17.92
N GLY A 182 27.03 -26.44 -17.61
CA GLY A 182 26.39 -25.48 -18.49
C GLY A 182 25.57 -24.50 -17.66
N PRO A 183 25.25 -23.30 -18.16
CA PRO A 183 24.58 -22.30 -17.34
C PRO A 183 23.21 -22.82 -16.85
N ASN A 184 23.00 -22.75 -15.53
CA ASN A 184 21.92 -23.41 -14.77
C ASN A 184 20.48 -23.16 -15.28
N TYR A 185 20.25 -22.21 -16.20
CA TYR A 185 18.92 -21.95 -16.78
C TYR A 185 18.43 -23.04 -17.74
N LYS A 186 19.32 -23.89 -18.29
CA LYS A 186 18.94 -24.97 -19.21
C LYS A 186 18.31 -26.20 -18.51
N GLN A 187 18.30 -26.21 -17.18
CA GLN A 187 17.82 -27.34 -16.36
C GLN A 187 16.29 -27.33 -16.16
N TYR A 188 15.63 -26.17 -16.29
CA TYR A 188 14.20 -26.04 -16.08
C TYR A 188 13.46 -26.05 -17.42
N LYS A 189 12.53 -27.00 -17.59
CA LYS A 189 11.60 -27.02 -18.71
C LYS A 189 10.22 -26.59 -18.26
N GLN A 190 9.47 -25.96 -19.16
CA GLN A 190 8.05 -25.71 -18.90
C GLN A 190 7.34 -27.05 -18.76
N PHE A 191 6.47 -27.15 -17.76
CA PHE A 191 5.62 -28.33 -17.60
C PHE A 191 4.77 -28.51 -18.87
N THR A 192 4.65 -29.74 -19.36
CA THR A 192 3.81 -30.07 -20.52
C THR A 192 2.67 -30.98 -20.04
N PRO A 193 1.38 -30.57 -20.12
CA PRO A 193 0.84 -29.32 -20.68
C PRO A 193 1.17 -28.07 -19.84
N THR A 194 1.23 -26.89 -20.47
CA THR A 194 1.62 -25.62 -19.85
C THR A 194 0.60 -25.17 -18.81
N VAL A 195 0.85 -25.51 -17.54
CA VAL A 195 0.00 -25.08 -16.42
C VAL A 195 0.47 -23.70 -15.96
N MET A 196 -0.41 -22.71 -16.08
CA MET A 196 -0.17 -21.38 -15.49
C MET A 196 -0.44 -21.43 -13.99
N GLN A 197 0.55 -21.01 -13.22
CA GLN A 197 0.45 -20.86 -11.77
C GLN A 197 0.04 -19.43 -11.42
N LYS A 198 -0.88 -19.30 -10.47
CA LYS A 198 -1.27 -18.04 -9.84
C LYS A 198 -0.87 -18.06 -8.37
N LEU A 199 -0.64 -16.88 -7.81
CA LEU A 199 -0.33 -16.71 -6.41
C LEU A 199 -1.61 -16.77 -5.56
N SER A 200 -1.60 -17.53 -4.46
CA SER A 200 -2.71 -17.57 -3.51
C SER A 200 -2.56 -16.46 -2.46
N VAL A 201 -3.32 -15.38 -2.64
CA VAL A 201 -3.39 -14.28 -1.66
C VAL A 201 -4.37 -14.66 -0.53
N LEU A 202 -3.93 -14.54 0.73
CA LEU A 202 -4.78 -14.80 1.89
C LEU A 202 -5.71 -13.63 2.22
N ASP A 203 -5.14 -12.44 2.27
CA ASP A 203 -5.84 -11.25 2.74
C ASP A 203 -5.52 -10.00 1.92
N TRP A 204 -6.43 -9.03 1.99
CA TRP A 204 -6.42 -7.82 1.19
C TRP A 204 -6.22 -6.60 2.10
N PRO A 205 -4.98 -6.24 2.46
CA PRO A 205 -4.71 -5.04 3.23
C PRO A 205 -5.04 -3.78 2.42
N VAL A 206 -5.71 -2.83 3.07
CA VAL A 206 -5.89 -1.46 2.58
C VAL A 206 -5.44 -0.52 3.68
N THR A 207 -4.67 0.51 3.29
CA THR A 207 -4.15 1.50 4.23
C THR A 207 -4.81 2.84 4.01
N LEU A 208 -4.99 3.54 5.11
CA LEU A 208 -5.57 4.87 5.13
C LEU A 208 -4.72 5.75 6.04
N SER A 209 -4.13 6.75 5.42
CA SER A 209 -3.35 7.79 6.06
C SER A 209 -4.28 8.88 6.59
N PHE A 210 -4.02 9.36 7.80
CA PHE A 210 -4.87 10.31 8.49
C PHE A 210 -4.08 11.27 9.37
N CYS A 211 -4.71 12.41 9.66
CA CYS A 211 -4.21 13.43 10.56
C CYS A 211 -5.30 13.88 11.53
N PHE A 212 -4.96 14.09 12.81
CA PHE A 212 -5.91 14.60 13.79
C PHE A 212 -5.83 16.12 13.91
N ILE A 213 -6.97 16.79 13.79
CA ILE A 213 -7.05 18.23 14.02
C ILE A 213 -7.04 18.49 15.54
N PRO A 214 -6.25 19.46 16.05
CA PRO A 214 -6.26 19.82 17.46
C PRO A 214 -7.67 20.10 17.99
N LEU A 215 -8.03 19.50 19.13
CA LEU A 215 -9.38 19.55 19.72
C LEU A 215 -9.89 20.96 20.00
N ILE A 216 -8.97 21.91 20.29
CA ILE A 216 -9.32 23.32 20.53
C ILE A 216 -9.94 23.96 19.27
N ILE A 217 -9.45 23.59 18.10
CA ILE A 217 -9.94 24.08 16.81
C ILE A 217 -11.24 23.35 16.45
N ALA A 218 -11.26 22.02 16.55
CA ALA A 218 -12.41 21.20 16.21
C ALA A 218 -13.67 21.58 17.03
N ARG A 219 -13.52 21.91 18.32
CA ARG A 219 -14.64 22.35 19.18
C ARG A 219 -15.21 23.71 18.79
N LYS A 220 -14.40 24.62 18.23
CA LYS A 220 -14.84 25.96 17.82
C LYS A 220 -15.57 25.95 16.47
N SER A 221 -15.14 25.12 15.52
CA SER A 221 -15.63 25.11 14.14
C SER A 221 -16.72 24.06 13.86
N ALA A 222 -16.99 23.14 14.80
CA ALA A 222 -17.84 21.96 14.60
C ALA A 222 -17.46 21.14 13.35
N THR A 223 -16.17 21.12 13.00
CA THR A 223 -15.63 20.30 11.90
C THR A 223 -15.28 18.91 12.40
N SER A 224 -15.20 17.93 11.49
CA SER A 224 -14.67 16.61 11.86
C SER A 224 -13.26 16.77 12.44
N PRO A 225 -12.91 16.02 13.49
CA PRO A 225 -11.61 16.11 14.16
C PRO A 225 -10.50 15.36 13.41
N LEU A 226 -10.78 14.89 12.19
CA LEU A 226 -9.95 13.98 11.40
C LEU A 226 -9.87 14.49 9.98
N ILE A 227 -8.66 14.46 9.42
CA ILE A 227 -8.42 14.61 7.99
C ILE A 227 -8.02 13.25 7.43
N CYS A 228 -8.82 12.74 6.51
CA CYS A 228 -8.54 11.54 5.74
C CYS A 228 -7.69 11.90 4.52
N GLN A 229 -6.63 11.12 4.30
CA GLN A 229 -5.73 11.20 3.16
C GLN A 229 -5.25 12.64 2.88
N PRO A 230 -4.46 13.23 3.79
CA PRO A 230 -3.93 14.57 3.63
C PRO A 230 -3.05 14.68 2.38
N SER A 231 -3.18 15.78 1.64
CA SER A 231 -2.34 16.03 0.46
C SER A 231 -0.91 16.36 0.86
N ARG A 232 0.02 16.34 -0.09
CA ARG A 232 1.41 16.65 0.20
C ARG A 232 1.57 18.08 0.73
N ARG A 233 0.80 19.02 0.22
CA ARG A 233 0.78 20.41 0.71
C ARG A 233 0.32 20.48 2.16
N GLU A 234 -0.75 19.76 2.50
CA GLU A 234 -1.26 19.66 3.87
C GLU A 234 -0.21 19.04 4.81
N LEU A 235 0.45 17.96 4.39
CA LEU A 235 1.51 17.31 5.16
C LEU A 235 2.74 18.20 5.35
N THR A 236 3.14 18.97 4.34
CA THR A 236 4.29 19.89 4.47
C THR A 236 4.03 21.04 5.41
N LEU A 237 2.77 21.45 5.52
CA LEU A 237 2.36 22.51 6.45
C LEU A 237 2.10 21.96 7.85
N TRP A 238 1.91 20.63 7.99
CA TRP A 238 1.48 19.96 9.21
C TRP A 238 2.47 20.14 10.36
N ASP A 239 2.20 21.15 11.18
CA ASP A 239 2.98 21.53 12.35
C ASP A 239 2.07 21.49 13.59
N THR A 240 1.52 20.31 13.86
CA THR A 240 0.69 20.07 15.05
C THR A 240 1.31 18.98 15.92
N ASP A 241 0.99 18.99 17.21
CA ASP A 241 1.48 18.02 18.19
C ASP A 241 1.06 16.56 17.89
N ALA A 242 0.05 16.34 17.05
CA ALA A 242 -0.21 15.02 16.48
C ALA A 242 0.46 14.90 15.12
N GLY A 243 1.41 13.99 15.00
CA GLY A 243 1.95 13.65 13.69
C GLY A 243 0.97 12.86 12.83
N PRO A 244 1.20 12.80 11.51
CA PRO A 244 0.41 11.97 10.60
C PRO A 244 0.56 10.49 10.98
N GLY A 245 -0.54 9.77 10.84
CA GLY A 245 -0.60 8.34 11.06
C GLY A 245 -1.18 7.61 9.86
N TYR A 246 -1.06 6.29 9.87
CA TYR A 246 -1.79 5.42 8.96
C TYR A 246 -2.31 4.21 9.72
N ILE A 247 -3.44 3.69 9.23
CA ILE A 247 -4.05 2.46 9.71
C ILE A 247 -4.20 1.51 8.53
N THR A 248 -3.80 0.27 8.72
CA THR A 248 -3.94 -0.82 7.75
C THR A 248 -4.99 -1.79 8.25
N VAL A 249 -6.02 -2.00 7.45
CA VAL A 249 -7.14 -2.90 7.78
C VAL A 249 -7.24 -3.99 6.72
N SER A 250 -7.57 -5.20 7.19
CA SER A 250 -7.92 -6.33 6.34
C SER A 250 -9.32 -6.13 5.73
N CYS A 251 -9.43 -6.16 4.40
CA CYS A 251 -10.74 -6.06 3.74
C CYS A 251 -11.61 -7.31 3.86
N ASN A 252 -11.06 -8.44 4.31
CA ASN A 252 -11.84 -9.67 4.50
C ASN A 252 -12.37 -9.79 5.92
N SER A 253 -11.51 -9.53 6.91
CA SER A 253 -11.86 -9.71 8.32
C SER A 253 -12.30 -8.42 9.01
N GLY A 254 -11.97 -7.25 8.45
CA GLY A 254 -12.15 -5.96 9.13
C GLY A 254 -11.17 -5.74 10.28
N ASN A 255 -10.23 -6.67 10.51
CA ASN A 255 -9.25 -6.56 11.57
C ASN A 255 -8.20 -5.50 11.24
N ILE A 256 -7.77 -4.78 12.28
CA ILE A 256 -6.64 -3.85 12.20
C ILE A 256 -5.37 -4.69 12.16
N ILE A 257 -4.63 -4.60 11.06
CA ILE A 257 -3.35 -5.26 10.86
C ILE A 257 -2.24 -4.42 11.50
N GLU A 258 -2.28 -3.12 11.24
CA GLU A 258 -1.25 -2.19 11.68
C GLU A 258 -1.87 -0.82 11.94
N LEU A 259 -1.35 -0.16 12.97
CA LEU A 259 -1.59 1.25 13.23
C LEU A 259 -0.25 1.86 13.59
N SER A 260 0.12 2.92 12.88
CA SER A 260 1.37 3.64 13.12
C SER A 260 1.11 5.13 13.11
N MET A 261 1.74 5.84 14.04
CA MET A 261 1.76 7.30 14.07
C MET A 261 3.22 7.74 14.14
N THR A 262 3.55 8.74 13.34
CA THR A 262 4.91 9.30 13.32
C THR A 262 5.00 10.54 14.22
N ASN A 263 6.19 10.86 14.71
CA ASN A 263 6.50 12.02 15.57
C ASN A 263 5.89 11.98 16.97
N ALA A 264 4.69 12.53 17.16
CA ALA A 264 4.12 12.82 18.46
C ALA A 264 2.66 12.37 18.55
N PHE A 265 2.31 11.83 19.73
CA PHE A 265 0.97 11.35 20.08
C PHE A 265 0.33 12.37 21.01
N LEU A 266 -0.82 12.94 20.63
CA LEU A 266 -1.56 13.89 21.46
C LEU A 266 -1.98 13.22 22.79
N PRO A 267 -1.49 13.68 23.96
CA PRO A 267 -2.01 13.21 25.23
C PRO A 267 -3.48 13.62 25.36
N GLY A 268 -4.35 12.67 25.71
CA GLY A 268 -5.81 12.86 25.81
C GLY A 268 -6.65 12.22 24.69
N MET A 269 -6.02 11.77 23.59
CA MET A 269 -6.70 10.99 22.55
C MET A 269 -6.89 9.51 22.92
N SER A 270 -6.23 9.03 23.98
CA SER A 270 -6.28 7.65 24.46
C SER A 270 -7.36 7.40 25.51
N GLU A 271 -7.93 8.43 26.15
CA GLU A 271 -8.92 8.26 27.22
C GLU A 271 -10.19 7.53 26.75
N ASN A 272 -10.46 7.50 25.44
CA ASN A 272 -11.63 6.89 24.83
C ASN A 272 -11.32 5.80 23.78
N LEU A 273 -10.22 5.05 23.93
CA LEU A 273 -9.88 3.90 23.07
C LEU A 273 -10.79 2.66 23.30
N SER A 274 -11.97 2.87 23.88
CA SER A 274 -12.98 1.85 24.11
C SER A 274 -13.84 1.67 22.86
N ALA A 275 -13.81 0.46 22.28
CA ALA A 275 -14.75 0.05 21.24
C ALA A 275 -16.17 -0.20 21.78
N THR A 276 -16.37 -0.20 23.11
CA THR A 276 -17.65 -0.47 23.74
C THR A 276 -18.42 0.83 24.02
N LYS A 277 -19.72 0.79 23.72
CA LYS A 277 -20.69 1.85 24.00
C LYS A 277 -20.66 2.19 25.50
N SER A 278 -19.89 3.19 25.92
CA SER A 278 -20.14 3.84 27.20
C SER A 278 -20.99 5.09 26.93
N GLU A 279 -22.20 5.06 27.45
CA GLU A 279 -23.12 6.19 27.46
C GLU A 279 -22.59 7.23 28.45
N LEU A 280 -21.78 8.17 27.96
CA LEU A 280 -21.43 9.38 28.69
C LEU A 280 -22.33 10.54 28.22
N PRO A 281 -22.70 11.48 29.11
CA PRO A 281 -23.81 12.43 28.92
C PRO A 281 -23.50 13.62 27.99
N ILE A 282 -22.40 13.57 27.25
CA ILE A 282 -22.01 14.53 26.21
C ILE A 282 -21.68 13.66 24.99
N PRO A 283 -22.12 13.97 23.75
CA PRO A 283 -21.76 13.20 22.57
C PRO A 283 -20.28 13.42 22.25
N HIS A 284 -19.39 12.83 23.05
CA HIS A 284 -17.98 12.68 22.74
C HIS A 284 -17.90 11.66 21.61
N ILE A 285 -17.98 12.15 20.37
CA ILE A 285 -17.67 11.35 19.21
C ILE A 285 -16.20 10.94 19.35
N SER A 286 -15.93 9.67 19.61
CA SER A 286 -14.55 9.19 19.72
C SER A 286 -13.91 9.29 18.34
N ASN A 287 -12.85 10.09 18.23
CA ASN A 287 -12.13 10.32 16.97
C ASN A 287 -11.71 9.01 16.29
N TRP A 288 -11.35 8.01 17.10
CA TRP A 288 -11.03 6.66 16.67
C TRP A 288 -12.21 5.90 16.07
N ARG A 289 -13.42 6.09 16.59
CA ARG A 289 -14.62 5.47 16.01
C ARG A 289 -14.92 6.04 14.63
N ILE A 290 -14.87 7.36 14.47
CA ILE A 290 -15.02 8.01 13.15
C ILE A 290 -13.97 7.44 12.20
N LEU A 291 -12.72 7.39 12.61
CA LEU A 291 -11.63 6.85 11.82
C LEU A 291 -11.90 5.41 11.38
N LEU A 292 -12.28 4.52 12.31
CA LEU A 292 -12.56 3.12 11.99
C LEU A 292 -13.76 2.96 11.06
N GLU A 293 -14.84 3.72 11.27
CA GLU A 293 -16.00 3.73 10.38
C GLU A 293 -15.60 4.18 8.97
N LYS A 294 -14.81 5.25 8.85
CA LYS A 294 -14.32 5.77 7.57
C LYS A 294 -13.35 4.82 6.87
N VAL A 295 -12.50 4.14 7.62
CA VAL A 295 -11.57 3.14 7.08
C VAL A 295 -12.32 1.90 6.59
N ALA A 296 -13.35 1.45 7.30
CA ALA A 296 -14.18 0.33 6.87
C ALA A 296 -14.89 0.64 5.54
N VAL A 297 -15.44 1.85 5.39
CA VAL A 297 -16.05 2.31 4.14
C VAL A 297 -15.01 2.31 3.01
N TYR A 298 -13.86 2.93 3.22
CA TYR A 298 -12.79 2.99 2.23
C TYR A 298 -12.28 1.59 1.82
N ALA A 299 -12.07 0.70 2.79
CA ALA A 299 -11.62 -0.67 2.53
C ALA A 299 -12.63 -1.43 1.65
N SER A 300 -13.93 -1.23 1.88
CA SER A 300 -14.97 -1.86 1.06
C SER A 300 -14.97 -1.34 -0.39
N GLU A 301 -14.84 -0.03 -0.58
CA GLU A 301 -14.78 0.61 -1.90
C GLU A 301 -13.51 0.20 -2.66
N ALA A 302 -12.36 0.21 -1.98
CA ALA A 302 -11.08 -0.20 -2.55
C ALA A 302 -11.11 -1.67 -3.00
N LYS A 303 -11.71 -2.55 -2.19
CA LYS A 303 -11.90 -3.97 -2.55
C LYS A 303 -12.72 -4.13 -3.82
N VAL A 304 -13.84 -3.42 -3.92
CA VAL A 304 -14.71 -3.46 -5.11
C VAL A 304 -13.97 -2.94 -6.35
N ALA A 305 -13.24 -1.83 -6.22
CA ALA A 305 -12.45 -1.27 -7.31
C ALA A 305 -11.38 -2.25 -7.83
N ILE A 306 -10.66 -2.93 -6.93
CA ILE A 306 -9.63 -3.93 -7.29
C ILE A 306 -10.28 -5.16 -7.94
N GLN A 307 -11.42 -5.63 -7.43
CA GLN A 307 -12.17 -6.74 -8.04
C GLN A 307 -12.64 -6.40 -9.46
N ASN A 308 -13.18 -5.20 -9.67
CA ASN A 308 -13.57 -4.72 -10.98
C ASN A 308 -12.38 -4.64 -11.94
N ALA A 309 -11.24 -4.14 -11.47
CA ALA A 309 -10.00 -4.08 -12.25
C ALA A 309 -9.51 -5.48 -12.66
N LEU A 310 -9.64 -6.49 -11.79
CA LEU A 310 -9.26 -7.87 -12.12
C LEU A 310 -10.22 -8.51 -13.13
N ASN A 311 -11.52 -8.22 -13.05
CA ASN A 311 -12.52 -8.76 -13.99
C ASN A 311 -12.39 -8.17 -15.41
N THR A 312 -11.95 -6.91 -15.52
CA THR A 312 -11.67 -6.32 -16.84
C THR A 312 -10.47 -6.96 -17.56
N VAL A 313 -9.59 -7.63 -16.81
CA VAL A 313 -8.46 -8.38 -17.37
C VAL A 313 -8.90 -9.75 -17.88
N THR A 314 -9.81 -10.45 -17.21
CA THR A 314 -10.26 -11.79 -17.63
C THR A 314 -11.15 -11.79 -18.87
N THR A 315 -11.70 -10.63 -19.22
CA THR A 315 -12.60 -10.44 -20.37
C THR A 315 -11.87 -10.02 -21.65
N LYS A 316 -10.58 -9.71 -21.57
CA LYS A 316 -9.71 -9.36 -22.71
C LYS A 316 -8.81 -10.53 -23.08
#